data_AF-A0A5N0HU31-F1
#
_entry.id   AF-A0A5N0HU31-F1
#
_cell.length_a   1.000
_cell.length_b   1.000
_cell.length_c   1.000
_cell.angle_alpha   90.00
_cell.angle_beta   90.00
_cell.angle_gamma   90.00
#
_symmetry.space_group_name_H-M   'P 1'
#
loop_
_entity.id
_entity.type
_entity.pdbx_description
1 polymer ?
#
loop_
_entity_poly.entity_id
_entity_poly.type
_entity_poly.pdbx_seq_one_letter_code
_entity_poly.pdbx_strand_id
1 'polypeptide(L)'
;MTTLDDWLKKRPVNRAAVDAHKARMRREPRGYALRELRESQGLTQTQLADLLHVSQNRVSALERGEVGHTQVDTLRRYVDALGGQLRIEVDLGDERIQIA
;
A
#
# COMPACT_ATOMS: atom_id res chain seq x y z
N MET A 1 10.35 31.85 -2.13
CA MET A 1 10.07 30.40 -2.01
C MET A 1 9.89 29.85 -3.41
N THR A 2 10.66 28.82 -3.80
CA THR A 2 10.49 28.17 -5.11
C THR A 2 9.17 27.42 -5.11
N THR A 3 8.34 27.67 -6.12
CA THR A 3 7.01 27.03 -6.22
C THR A 3 7.13 25.62 -6.79
N LEU A 4 6.09 24.80 -6.59
CA LEU A 4 6.00 23.46 -7.18
C LEU A 4 6.10 23.51 -8.72
N ASP A 5 5.55 24.56 -9.33
CA ASP A 5 5.63 24.82 -10.78
C ASP A 5 7.07 25.10 -11.25
N ASP A 6 7.85 25.85 -10.46
CA ASP A 6 9.26 26.13 -10.77
C ASP A 6 10.13 24.86 -10.70
N TRP A 7 9.77 23.91 -9.83
CA TRP A 7 10.43 22.60 -9.75
C TRP A 7 10.06 21.69 -10.91
N LEU A 8 8.78 21.66 -11.29
CA LEU A 8 8.26 20.85 -12.40
C LEU A 8 8.79 21.31 -13.76
N LYS A 9 9.05 22.61 -13.94
CA LYS A 9 9.75 23.12 -15.13
C LYS A 9 11.19 22.65 -15.23
N LYS A 10 11.91 22.57 -14.11
CA LYS A 10 13.32 22.14 -14.08
C LYS A 10 13.48 20.62 -14.16
N ARG A 11 12.50 19.86 -13.66
CA ARG A 11 12.46 18.40 -13.69
C ARG A 11 11.04 17.94 -14.05
N PRO A 12 10.70 17.86 -15.34
CA PRO A 12 9.38 17.41 -15.75
C PRO A 12 9.15 15.97 -15.32
N VAL A 13 7.96 15.68 -14.82
CA VAL A 13 7.57 14.33 -14.42
C VAL A 13 7.56 13.43 -15.66
N ASN A 14 8.40 12.41 -15.64
CA ASN A 14 8.38 11.39 -16.67
C ASN A 14 7.19 10.45 -16.42
N ARG A 15 6.06 10.75 -17.07
CA ARG A 15 4.83 9.95 -16.95
C ARG A 15 5.06 8.49 -17.30
N ALA A 16 5.86 8.18 -18.32
CA ALA A 16 6.15 6.80 -18.70
C ALA A 16 6.91 6.04 -17.61
N ALA A 17 7.89 6.68 -16.95
CA ALA A 17 8.59 6.09 -15.82
C ALA A 17 7.67 5.92 -14.59
N VAL A 18 6.79 6.90 -14.34
CA VAL A 18 5.78 6.82 -13.27
C VAL A 18 4.79 5.69 -13.55
N ASP A 19 4.33 5.52 -14.78
CA ASP A 19 3.35 4.51 -15.16
C ASP A 19 3.97 3.10 -15.19
N ALA A 20 5.22 2.97 -15.64
CA ALA A 20 5.99 1.72 -15.54
C ALA A 20 6.25 1.34 -14.08
N HIS A 21 6.56 2.32 -13.24
CA HIS A 21 6.73 2.10 -11.80
C HIS A 21 5.41 1.69 -11.13
N LYS A 22 4.29 2.33 -11.48
CA LYS A 22 2.93 1.92 -11.05
C LYS A 22 2.57 0.52 -11.53
N ALA A 23 2.90 0.16 -12.78
CA ALA A 23 2.62 -1.16 -13.33
C ALA A 23 3.45 -2.26 -12.66
N ARG A 24 4.70 -1.96 -12.30
CA ARG A 24 5.55 -2.83 -11.49
C ARG A 24 4.96 -3.03 -10.09
N MET A 25 4.53 -1.96 -9.43
CA MET A 25 3.87 -2.05 -8.13
C MET A 25 2.57 -2.88 -8.18
N ARG A 26 1.80 -2.83 -9.28
CA ARG A 26 0.61 -3.69 -9.47
C ARG A 26 0.94 -5.18 -9.64
N ARG A 27 2.18 -5.53 -9.99
CA ARG A 27 2.65 -6.90 -10.21
C ARG A 27 3.45 -7.47 -9.02
N GLU A 28 3.93 -6.63 -8.11
CA GLU A 28 4.64 -7.07 -6.91
C GLU A 28 3.67 -7.67 -5.87
N PRO A 29 4.14 -8.61 -5.02
CA PRO A 29 3.32 -9.16 -3.95
C PRO A 29 2.79 -8.02 -3.08
N ARG A 30 1.47 -8.00 -2.82
CA ARG A 30 0.74 -6.92 -2.13
C ARG A 30 1.42 -6.45 -0.83
N GLY A 31 2.19 -7.31 -0.17
CA GLY A 31 2.98 -6.96 1.02
C GLY A 31 4.06 -5.90 0.78
N TYR A 32 4.72 -5.88 -0.37
CA TYR A 32 5.77 -4.89 -0.67
C TYR A 32 5.18 -3.47 -0.76
N ALA A 33 3.98 -3.34 -1.32
CA ALA A 33 3.27 -2.06 -1.38
C ALA A 33 2.85 -1.55 0.02
N LEU A 34 2.50 -2.43 0.96
CA LEU A 34 2.17 -2.04 2.34
C LEU A 34 3.39 -1.51 3.09
N ARG A 35 4.56 -2.12 2.86
CA ARG A 35 5.84 -1.68 3.41
C ARG A 35 6.22 -0.29 2.93
N GLU A 36 6.16 -0.04 1.62
CA GLU A 36 6.47 1.28 1.06
C GLU A 36 5.51 2.36 1.57
N LEU A 37 4.22 2.04 1.71
CA LEU A 37 3.24 2.95 2.27
C LEU A 37 3.58 3.32 3.72
N ARG A 38 3.92 2.35 4.57
CA ARG A 38 4.37 2.61 5.96
C ARG A 38 5.61 3.50 5.98
N GLU A 39 6.61 3.19 5.17
CA GLU A 39 7.87 3.93 5.10
C GLU A 39 7.64 5.38 4.63
N SER A 40 6.70 5.61 3.70
CA SER A 40 6.32 6.95 3.24
C SER A 40 5.75 7.84 4.35
N GLN A 41 5.19 7.24 5.41
CA GLN A 41 4.65 7.92 6.58
C GLN A 41 5.68 8.04 7.72
N GLY A 42 6.92 7.57 7.51
CA GLY A 42 7.99 7.64 8.51
C GLY A 42 7.79 6.72 9.72
N LEU A 43 6.96 5.68 9.60
CA LEU A 43 6.62 4.78 10.69
C LEU A 43 7.50 3.52 10.69
N THR A 44 7.88 3.03 11.88
CA THR A 44 8.42 1.68 12.07
C THR A 44 7.30 0.64 12.11
N GLN A 45 7.63 -0.64 11.90
CA GLN A 45 6.64 -1.72 12.03
C GLN A 45 6.05 -1.81 13.43
N THR A 46 6.83 -1.51 14.48
CA THR A 46 6.36 -1.50 15.88
C THR A 46 5.37 -0.37 16.13
N GLN A 47 5.70 0.86 15.70
CA GLN A 47 4.79 2.01 15.85
C GLN A 47 3.46 1.78 15.12
N LEU A 48 3.52 1.18 13.93
CA LEU A 48 2.30 0.84 13.20
C LEU A 48 1.52 -0.30 13.86
N ALA A 49 2.20 -1.27 14.46
CA ALA A 49 1.54 -2.33 15.22
C ALA A 49 0.77 -1.77 16.44
N ASP A 50 1.36 -0.80 17.15
CA ASP A 50 0.71 -0.12 18.28
C ASP A 50 -0.55 0.63 17.86
N LEU A 51 -0.49 1.38 16.74
CA LEU A 51 -1.64 2.10 16.17
C LEU A 51 -2.79 1.16 15.78
N LEU A 52 -2.46 -0.05 15.36
CA LEU A 52 -3.42 -1.04 14.89
C LEU A 52 -3.86 -2.03 15.97
N HIS A 53 -3.28 -1.94 17.18
CA HIS A 53 -3.49 -2.87 18.28
C HIS A 53 -3.26 -4.34 17.87
N VAL A 54 -2.16 -4.58 17.15
CA VAL A 54 -1.71 -5.92 16.75
C VAL A 54 -0.24 -6.14 17.12
N SER A 55 0.27 -7.36 16.96
CA SER A 55 1.69 -7.62 17.14
C SER A 55 2.52 -7.09 15.96
N GLN A 56 3.77 -6.69 16.20
CA GLN A 56 4.70 -6.35 15.12
C GLN A 56 4.90 -7.51 14.14
N ASN A 57 4.90 -8.76 14.61
CA ASN A 57 4.92 -9.95 13.76
C ASN A 57 3.74 -9.99 12.78
N ARG A 58 2.56 -9.53 13.19
CA ARG A 58 1.38 -9.44 12.31
C ARG A 58 1.59 -8.41 11.20
N VAL A 59 2.17 -7.26 11.50
CA VAL A 59 2.53 -6.24 10.49
C VAL A 59 3.58 -6.79 9.53
N SER A 60 4.59 -7.49 10.04
CA SER A 60 5.64 -8.12 9.23
C SER A 60 5.07 -9.17 8.26
N ALA A 61 4.17 -10.05 8.72
CA ALA A 61 3.53 -11.06 7.89
C ALA A 61 2.69 -10.43 6.77
N LEU A 62 1.93 -9.36 7.08
CA LEU A 62 1.17 -8.60 6.10
C LEU A 62 2.09 -7.96 5.04
N GLU A 63 3.20 -7.35 5.46
CA GLU A 63 4.20 -6.77 4.55
C GLU A 63 4.97 -7.82 3.73
N ARG A 64 4.96 -9.09 4.12
CA ARG A 64 5.48 -10.21 3.32
C ARG A 64 4.43 -10.86 2.42
N GLY A 65 3.16 -10.43 2.51
CA GLY A 65 2.06 -11.01 1.75
C GLY A 65 1.54 -12.35 2.31
N GLU A 66 1.89 -12.67 3.56
CA GLU A 66 1.44 -13.88 4.27
C GLU A 66 0.02 -13.64 4.84
N VAL A 67 -0.97 -13.56 3.93
CA VAL A 67 -2.37 -13.28 4.28
C VAL A 67 -3.12 -14.58 4.55
N GLY A 68 -3.46 -14.84 5.82
CA GLY A 68 -4.35 -15.94 6.23
C GLY A 68 -5.82 -15.52 6.34
N HIS A 69 -6.73 -16.50 6.49
CA HIS A 69 -8.19 -16.34 6.50
C HIS A 69 -8.76 -15.30 7.49
N THR A 70 -8.01 -14.89 8.53
CA THR A 70 -8.49 -14.01 9.62
C THR A 70 -8.00 -12.55 9.50
N GLN A 71 -7.54 -12.10 8.33
CA GLN A 71 -6.75 -10.85 8.21
C GLN A 71 -7.44 -9.68 7.49
N VAL A 72 -8.64 -9.88 6.94
CA VAL A 72 -9.34 -8.82 6.18
C VAL A 72 -9.68 -7.61 7.05
N ASP A 73 -10.22 -7.81 8.26
CA ASP A 73 -10.53 -6.68 9.15
C ASP A 73 -9.27 -5.96 9.64
N THR A 74 -8.15 -6.68 9.83
CA THR A 74 -6.85 -6.08 10.15
C THR A 74 -6.36 -5.21 9.00
N LEU A 75 -6.44 -5.70 7.76
CA LEU A 75 -6.07 -4.95 6.55
C LEU A 75 -6.97 -3.73 6.35
N ARG A 76 -8.26 -3.85 6.66
CA ARG A 76 -9.21 -2.73 6.58
C ARG A 76 -8.81 -1.62 7.55
N ARG A 77 -8.62 -1.95 8.83
CA ARG A 77 -8.15 -0.98 9.85
C ARG A 77 -6.80 -0.37 9.49
N TYR A 78 -5.88 -1.17 8.92
CA TYR A 78 -4.58 -0.70 8.45
C TYR A 78 -4.72 0.40 7.39
N VAL A 79 -5.52 0.12 6.36
CA VAL A 79 -5.71 1.04 5.24
C VAL A 79 -6.52 2.27 5.68
N ASP A 80 -7.55 2.10 6.50
CA ASP A 80 -8.34 3.19 7.07
C ASP A 80 -7.49 4.14 7.93
N ALA A 81 -6.60 3.62 8.77
CA ALA A 81 -5.71 4.42 9.62
C ALA A 81 -4.73 5.29 8.81
N LEU A 82 -4.46 4.90 7.56
CA LEU A 82 -3.61 5.64 6.62
C LEU A 82 -4.43 6.50 5.65
N GLY A 83 -5.74 6.62 5.86
CA GLY A 83 -6.65 7.40 5.02
C GLY A 83 -6.92 6.77 3.64
N GLY A 84 -6.61 5.48 3.48
CA GLY A 84 -6.90 4.73 2.26
C GLY A 84 -8.26 4.04 2.31
N GLN A 85 -8.61 3.37 1.21
CA GLN A 85 -9.74 2.44 1.15
C GLN A 85 -9.25 1.05 0.74
N LEU A 86 -9.59 0.04 1.55
CA LEU A 86 -9.36 -1.36 1.17
C LEU A 86 -10.41 -1.78 0.14
N ARG A 87 -9.96 -2.32 -1.00
CA ARG A 87 -10.83 -3.04 -1.95
C ARG A 87 -10.41 -4.49 -2.02
N ILE A 88 -11.38 -5.38 -1.94
CA ILE A 88 -11.16 -6.81 -2.06
C ILE A 88 -11.74 -7.26 -3.39
N GLU A 89 -10.87 -7.77 -4.25
CA GLU A 89 -11.24 -8.26 -5.58
C GLU A 89 -10.99 -9.77 -5.66
N VAL A 90 -11.88 -10.47 -6.34
CA VAL A 90 -11.75 -11.88 -6.70
C VAL A 90 -11.74 -11.98 -8.21
N ASP A 91 -10.78 -12.74 -8.74
CA ASP A 91 -10.74 -13.11 -10.16
C ASP A 91 -11.43 -14.48 -10.31
N LEU A 92 -12.51 -14.53 -11.12
CA LEU A 92 -13.25 -15.74 -11.52
C LEU A 92 -13.13 -15.90 -13.04
N GLY A 93 -12.16 -16.72 -13.48
CA GLY A 93 -11.84 -16.82 -14.90
C GLY A 93 -11.34 -15.48 -15.45
N ASP A 94 -12.05 -14.91 -16.42
CA ASP A 94 -11.74 -13.60 -17.02
C ASP A 94 -12.46 -12.44 -16.32
N GLU A 95 -13.29 -12.71 -15.32
CA GLU A 95 -14.10 -11.71 -14.63
C GLU A 95 -13.45 -11.30 -13.30
N ARG A 96 -13.35 -9.99 -13.06
CA ARG A 96 -12.88 -9.41 -11.81
C ARG A 96 -14.03 -8.79 -11.05
N ILE A 97 -14.29 -9.28 -9.84
CA ILE A 97 -15.43 -8.87 -9.01
C ILE A 97 -14.90 -8.25 -7.71
N GLN A 98 -15.31 -7.01 -7.42
CA GLN A 98 -15.08 -6.39 -6.12
C GLN A 98 -16.14 -6.87 -5.12
N ILE A 99 -15.71 -7.38 -3.97
CA ILE A 99 -16.56 -7.97 -2.92
C ILE A 99 -16.59 -7.16 -1.61
N ALA A 100 -15.66 -6.21 -1.44
CA ALA A 100 -15.68 -5.21 -0.35
C ALA A 100 -14.88 -3.99 -0.78
#